data_AF-A0A2P6NI63-F1
#
_entry.id   AF-A0A2P6NI63-F1
#
_cell.length_a   1.000
_cell.length_b   1.000
_cell.length_c   1.000
_cell.angle_alpha   90.00
_cell.angle_beta   90.00
_cell.angle_gamma   90.00
#
_symmetry.space_group_name_H-M   'P 1'
#
loop_
_entity.id
_entity.type
_entity.pdbx_description
1 polymer ?
#
loop_
_entity_poly.entity_id
_entity_poly.type
_entity_poly.pdbx_seq_one_letter_code
_entity_poly.pdbx_strand_id
1 'polypeptide(L)'
;MSVRTLCLFLGLFLLVGSAIAQNCGCEGSECCSQWGYCGSTADYCQNGCRENCWGSTSTSGGSSSSSTGNSDDKGTVEKGDRAGSDIETTSASSAQDCQSKCFDNSACGAWAFDSCGKSKCWLKSGSPKRNATISCRQSGLIKRSSSSSSGSSSGSSTGSSTSGFTSGSTSGNGGNGVQTSCQKEMSFRITSIYENSTPDLQYCFCSWQNDKHGITAGFPGFTTRDGDALEFLEKYQKDNGDNSFTSLMGAVRAAKGTNNNINGYCNAWKKECPLDRFKRAEVAYVDVNYYGNSQTVAKQYGITSPLVQALFYDTNIMQGDGGSTYDLSGIAKWTKQQMGTPDSSSASQLAWGKKFLDRRSWVFQNSPEGGWEDCQYRINSWKYILNNNDASMPGTSTKILENGGQPMTIRCTGDGFN
;
A
#
# COMPACT_ATOMS: atom_id res chain seq x y z
N MET A 1 10.40 1.25 19.14
CA MET A 1 9.53 2.40 18.87
C MET A 1 8.13 1.86 18.73
N SER A 2 7.53 1.48 19.86
CA SER A 2 6.07 1.49 19.92
C SER A 2 5.67 2.94 19.65
N VAL A 3 4.61 3.15 18.89
CA VAL A 3 4.10 4.47 18.50
C VAL A 3 3.92 5.42 19.70
N ARG A 4 3.80 4.85 20.90
CA ARG A 4 3.70 5.55 22.18
C ARG A 4 5.03 6.10 22.70
N THR A 5 6.18 5.45 22.43
CA THR A 5 7.51 5.87 22.95
C THR A 5 8.20 6.87 22.03
N LEU A 6 7.72 7.04 20.79
CA LEU A 6 8.38 7.91 19.82
C LEU A 6 8.28 9.40 20.15
N CYS A 7 7.25 9.81 20.88
CA CYS A 7 7.07 11.22 21.19
C CYS A 7 8.13 11.79 22.16
N LEU A 8 8.90 10.92 22.84
CA LEU A 8 9.95 11.33 23.79
C LEU A 8 11.35 11.57 23.18
N PHE A 9 11.62 11.16 21.94
CA PHE A 9 13.00 11.16 21.40
C PHE A 9 13.30 12.18 20.30
N LEU A 10 12.34 13.01 19.88
CA LEU A 10 12.56 14.02 18.82
C LEU A 10 13.35 15.27 19.27
N GLY A 11 13.95 15.26 20.46
CA GLY A 11 14.62 16.42 21.05
C GLY A 11 16.12 16.58 20.81
N LEU A 12 16.88 15.59 20.30
CA LEU A 12 18.33 15.77 20.22
C LEU A 12 19.02 14.84 19.20
N PHE A 13 19.22 15.32 17.98
CA PHE A 13 20.41 15.02 17.16
C PHE A 13 20.51 16.04 16.00
N LEU A 14 20.96 17.25 16.33
CA LEU A 14 21.66 18.10 15.36
C LEU A 14 23.15 17.82 15.54
N LEU A 15 23.83 17.37 14.47
CA LEU A 15 25.15 17.85 14.03
C LEU A 15 25.64 17.06 12.79
N VAL A 16 25.61 17.75 11.66
CA VAL A 16 26.60 17.83 10.56
C VAL A 16 27.26 16.53 10.08
N GLY A 17 26.82 16.09 8.89
CA GLY A 17 27.65 15.38 7.92
C GLY A 17 27.61 16.14 6.60
N SER A 18 28.68 16.86 6.26
CA SER A 18 28.83 17.58 5.00
C SER A 18 28.72 16.61 3.83
N ALA A 19 27.72 16.79 2.97
CA ALA A 19 27.74 16.21 1.63
C ALA A 19 28.83 16.93 0.81
N ILE A 20 29.91 16.22 0.47
CA ILE A 20 30.70 16.60 -0.69
C ILE A 20 29.98 16.01 -1.90
N ALA A 21 29.71 16.87 -2.87
CA ALA A 21 29.11 16.49 -4.11
C ALA A 21 30.17 16.52 -5.23
N GLN A 22 29.90 15.73 -6.29
CA GLN A 22 30.23 15.99 -7.69
C GLN A 22 31.66 15.71 -8.20
N ASN A 23 32.05 14.44 -8.32
CA ASN A 23 32.82 14.03 -9.50
C ASN A 23 32.62 12.54 -9.80
N CYS A 24 32.29 12.19 -11.05
CA CYS A 24 32.11 10.80 -11.46
C CYS A 24 33.47 10.08 -11.52
N GLY A 25 33.46 8.78 -11.17
CA GLY A 25 34.63 7.90 -11.05
C GLY A 25 34.23 6.46 -10.76
N CYS A 26 33.16 6.00 -11.42
CA CYS A 26 32.51 4.72 -11.15
C CYS A 26 33.37 3.53 -11.62
N GLU A 27 33.26 2.39 -10.93
CA GLU A 27 33.95 1.16 -11.31
C GLU A 27 33.47 0.70 -12.71
N GLY A 28 34.33 -0.01 -13.46
CA GLY A 28 34.28 -0.12 -14.93
C GLY A 28 33.00 -0.69 -15.58
N SER A 29 31.99 -1.09 -14.82
CA SER A 29 30.69 -1.57 -15.31
C SER A 29 29.48 -0.80 -14.77
N GLU A 30 29.68 0.31 -14.05
CA GLU A 30 28.60 1.09 -13.43
C GLU A 30 28.42 2.46 -14.07
N CYS A 31 27.16 2.90 -14.19
CA CYS A 31 26.75 4.17 -14.77
C CYS A 31 26.73 5.29 -13.73
N CYS A 32 27.23 6.48 -14.09
CA CYS A 32 27.11 7.67 -13.25
C CYS A 32 25.80 8.40 -13.57
N SER A 33 24.88 8.53 -12.62
CA SER A 33 23.62 9.26 -12.80
C SER A 33 23.83 10.78 -12.92
N GLN A 34 22.79 11.53 -13.32
CA GLN A 34 22.80 13.02 -13.35
C GLN A 34 23.12 13.66 -12.00
N TRP A 35 22.97 12.91 -10.92
CA TRP A 35 23.19 13.35 -9.55
C TRP A 35 24.57 12.97 -9.00
N GLY A 36 25.40 12.28 -9.79
CA GLY A 36 26.79 11.94 -9.43
C GLY A 36 26.97 10.61 -8.69
N TYR A 37 25.99 9.69 -8.79
CA TYR A 37 26.03 8.39 -8.13
C TYR A 37 26.19 7.24 -9.12
N CYS A 38 26.96 6.21 -8.74
CA CYS A 38 27.26 5.03 -9.54
C CYS A 38 26.19 3.93 -9.35
N GLY A 39 25.81 3.23 -10.43
CA GLY A 39 24.92 2.07 -10.39
C GLY A 39 24.61 1.48 -11.76
N SER A 40 24.04 0.29 -11.81
CA SER A 40 23.86 -0.52 -13.03
C SER A 40 22.39 -0.73 -13.43
N THR A 41 21.48 0.16 -13.03
CA THR A 41 20.05 0.10 -13.42
C THR A 41 19.65 1.32 -14.25
N ALA A 42 18.46 1.30 -14.86
CA ALA A 42 17.99 2.35 -15.76
C ALA A 42 18.03 3.77 -15.15
N ASP A 43 17.81 3.89 -13.84
CA ASP A 43 17.85 5.19 -13.13
C ASP A 43 19.25 5.80 -13.07
N TYR A 44 20.29 4.97 -13.16
CA TYR A 44 21.70 5.37 -13.21
C TYR A 44 22.20 5.49 -14.64
N CYS A 45 21.70 4.62 -15.53
CA CYS A 45 22.21 4.44 -16.88
C CYS A 45 21.43 5.17 -17.96
N GLN A 46 20.25 5.74 -17.69
CA GLN A 46 19.42 6.42 -18.68
C GLN A 46 19.34 7.93 -18.41
N ASN A 47 18.16 8.52 -18.24
CA ASN A 47 17.96 9.98 -18.30
C ASN A 47 18.88 10.78 -17.36
N GLY A 48 19.77 11.57 -17.95
CA GLY A 48 20.72 12.42 -17.25
C GLY A 48 22.02 11.73 -16.84
N CYS A 49 22.23 10.47 -17.22
CA CYS A 49 23.48 9.76 -16.98
C CYS A 49 24.69 10.52 -17.56
N ARG A 50 25.76 10.58 -16.77
CA ARG A 50 27.00 11.31 -17.00
C ARG A 50 28.14 10.42 -17.52
N GLU A 51 28.21 9.14 -17.13
CA GLU A 51 29.24 8.18 -17.54
C GLU A 51 28.69 6.74 -17.65
N ASN A 52 29.21 5.91 -18.56
CA ASN A 52 28.82 4.51 -18.81
C ASN A 52 27.32 4.24 -19.14
N CYS A 53 26.62 5.22 -19.72
CA CYS A 53 25.17 5.21 -19.94
C CYS A 53 24.68 4.16 -20.96
N TRP A 54 23.48 3.64 -20.72
CA TRP A 54 22.80 2.68 -21.57
C TRP A 54 22.02 3.37 -22.69
N GLY A 55 22.33 2.98 -23.93
CA GLY A 55 21.57 3.41 -25.10
C GLY A 55 22.01 4.73 -25.72
N SER A 56 23.26 5.15 -25.53
CA SER A 56 23.83 6.27 -26.31
C SER A 56 23.97 5.89 -27.79
N THR A 57 22.87 5.97 -28.54
CA THR A 57 22.88 6.21 -29.99
C THR A 57 21.56 6.88 -30.41
N SER A 58 21.70 7.82 -31.33
CA SER A 58 20.86 8.99 -31.58
C SER A 58 19.58 8.75 -32.41
N THR A 59 18.57 9.61 -32.17
CA THR A 59 17.68 10.27 -33.19
C THR A 59 16.36 9.59 -33.67
N SER A 60 15.24 10.26 -33.30
CA SER A 60 13.98 10.62 -34.01
C SER A 60 13.06 9.62 -34.75
N GLY A 61 11.76 9.66 -34.40
CA GLY A 61 10.64 9.83 -35.35
C GLY A 61 9.64 8.66 -35.60
N GLY A 62 8.33 8.97 -35.51
CA GLY A 62 7.29 8.42 -36.43
C GLY A 62 6.31 7.34 -35.94
N SER A 63 5.03 7.70 -35.84
CA SER A 63 3.86 6.82 -35.62
C SER A 63 3.53 5.92 -36.82
N SER A 64 2.96 4.71 -36.60
CA SER A 64 1.72 4.21 -37.25
C SER A 64 1.33 2.77 -36.86
N SER A 65 0.02 2.54 -36.82
CA SER A 65 -0.70 1.32 -36.46
C SER A 65 -0.94 0.39 -37.66
N SER A 66 -1.12 -0.91 -37.41
CA SER A 66 -1.80 -1.82 -38.34
C SER A 66 -2.57 -2.90 -37.57
N SER A 67 -3.82 -3.11 -37.99
CA SER A 67 -4.85 -3.99 -37.44
C SER A 67 -5.32 -4.97 -38.51
N THR A 68 -5.50 -6.23 -38.14
CA THR A 68 -6.29 -7.23 -38.90
C THR A 68 -7.33 -7.81 -37.95
N GLY A 69 -8.61 -7.55 -38.23
CA GLY A 69 -9.75 -8.02 -37.43
C GLY A 69 -10.33 -9.35 -37.92
N ASN A 70 -10.95 -10.11 -37.01
CA ASN A 70 -12.39 -10.38 -37.06
C ASN A 70 -12.90 -10.98 -35.73
N SER A 71 -14.00 -10.40 -35.18
CA SER A 71 -15.00 -10.88 -34.21
C SER A 71 -15.38 -9.74 -33.24
N ASP A 72 -16.38 -8.97 -33.66
CA ASP A 72 -16.60 -7.57 -33.29
C ASP A 72 -17.14 -7.29 -31.89
N ASP A 73 -17.24 -8.28 -31.01
CA ASP A 73 -17.63 -8.04 -29.61
C ASP A 73 -16.52 -8.28 -28.58
N LYS A 74 -15.34 -8.78 -28.97
CA LYS A 74 -14.24 -9.12 -28.02
C LYS A 74 -12.94 -8.36 -28.25
N GLY A 75 -12.89 -7.49 -29.26
CA GLY A 75 -11.69 -6.71 -29.62
C GLY A 75 -10.73 -7.43 -30.58
N THR A 76 -9.69 -6.73 -31.03
CA THR A 76 -8.75 -7.24 -32.05
C THR A 76 -7.63 -8.09 -31.44
N VAL A 77 -7.21 -9.14 -32.15
CA VAL A 77 -5.99 -9.90 -31.85
C VAL A 77 -4.78 -9.19 -32.47
N GLU A 78 -3.77 -8.92 -31.66
CA GLU A 78 -2.54 -8.20 -32.02
C GLU A 78 -1.30 -9.09 -31.81
N LYS A 79 -0.26 -8.89 -32.62
CA LYS A 79 1.05 -9.54 -32.40
C LYS A 79 1.87 -8.73 -31.38
N GLY A 80 2.55 -9.42 -30.48
CA GLY A 80 3.28 -8.81 -29.37
C GLY A 80 2.71 -9.21 -28.02
N ASP A 81 3.47 -8.95 -26.96
CA ASP A 81 3.11 -9.30 -25.59
C ASP A 81 2.66 -8.06 -24.81
N ARG A 82 1.56 -8.19 -24.09
CA ARG A 82 1.10 -7.16 -23.14
C ARG A 82 1.53 -7.60 -21.75
N ALA A 83 2.82 -7.62 -21.46
CA ALA A 83 3.37 -8.25 -20.25
C ALA A 83 2.89 -7.58 -18.94
N GLY A 84 2.74 -8.39 -17.88
CA GLY A 84 2.33 -7.94 -16.55
C GLY A 84 0.81 -7.85 -16.34
N SER A 85 0.41 -7.47 -15.12
CA SER A 85 -0.99 -7.38 -14.67
C SER A 85 -1.77 -8.70 -14.77
N ASP A 86 -1.08 -9.84 -14.75
CA ASP A 86 -1.68 -11.17 -14.84
C ASP A 86 -2.56 -11.44 -13.61
N ILE A 87 -3.86 -11.60 -13.85
CA ILE A 87 -4.84 -11.97 -12.82
C ILE A 87 -5.11 -13.46 -12.80
N GLU A 88 -4.87 -14.14 -13.92
CA GLU A 88 -5.03 -15.59 -14.03
C GLU A 88 -4.11 -16.13 -15.12
N THR A 89 -3.50 -17.29 -14.87
CA THR A 89 -2.75 -18.04 -15.89
C THR A 89 -3.44 -19.37 -16.12
N THR A 90 -3.86 -19.62 -17.35
CA THR A 90 -4.57 -20.83 -17.77
C THR A 90 -3.98 -21.38 -19.07
N SER A 91 -4.51 -22.50 -19.57
CA SER A 91 -4.18 -23.02 -20.90
C SER A 91 -5.24 -22.59 -21.92
N ALA A 92 -4.85 -22.36 -23.17
CA ALA A 92 -5.76 -22.13 -24.29
C ALA A 92 -5.26 -22.84 -25.54
N SER A 93 -6.19 -23.26 -26.39
CA SER A 93 -5.91 -23.93 -27.66
C SER A 93 -5.52 -22.97 -28.78
N SER A 94 -5.89 -21.69 -28.65
CA SER A 94 -5.61 -20.63 -29.63
C SER A 94 -5.66 -19.24 -28.98
N ALA A 95 -5.25 -18.22 -29.73
CA ALA A 95 -5.35 -16.83 -29.31
C ALA A 95 -6.82 -16.40 -29.10
N GLN A 96 -7.74 -16.87 -29.96
CA GLN A 96 -9.18 -16.60 -29.86
C GLN A 96 -9.83 -17.30 -28.67
N ASP A 97 -9.34 -18.48 -28.30
CA ASP A 97 -9.74 -19.19 -27.08
C ASP A 97 -9.27 -18.41 -25.84
N CYS A 98 -8.01 -17.96 -25.82
CA CYS A 98 -7.49 -17.11 -24.75
C CYS A 98 -8.26 -15.78 -24.63
N GLN A 99 -8.62 -15.17 -25.77
CA GLN A 99 -9.48 -13.99 -25.83
C GLN A 99 -10.87 -14.26 -25.28
N SER A 100 -11.46 -15.42 -25.57
CA SER A 100 -12.79 -15.78 -25.08
C SER A 100 -12.78 -16.00 -23.56
N LYS A 101 -11.76 -16.70 -23.04
CA LYS A 101 -11.56 -16.84 -21.58
C LYS A 101 -11.37 -15.50 -20.89
N CYS A 102 -10.67 -14.57 -21.53
CA CYS A 102 -10.59 -13.19 -21.05
C CYS A 102 -11.93 -12.45 -21.14
N PHE A 103 -12.68 -12.62 -22.22
CA PHE A 103 -13.98 -11.99 -22.37
C PHE A 103 -14.98 -12.44 -21.29
N ASP A 104 -14.99 -13.73 -20.98
CA ASP A 104 -15.87 -14.34 -19.97
C ASP A 104 -15.41 -13.99 -18.54
N ASN A 105 -14.13 -13.67 -18.35
CA ASN A 105 -13.61 -13.12 -17.09
C ASN A 105 -13.81 -11.60 -17.06
N SER A 106 -14.83 -11.13 -16.35
CA SER A 106 -15.16 -9.69 -16.26
C SER A 106 -14.02 -8.81 -15.72
N ALA A 107 -13.07 -9.36 -14.96
CA ALA A 107 -11.88 -8.67 -14.47
C ALA A 107 -10.75 -8.59 -15.52
N CYS A 108 -10.84 -9.39 -16.58
CA CYS A 108 -9.87 -9.40 -17.67
C CYS A 108 -10.19 -8.30 -18.68
N GLY A 109 -9.26 -7.36 -18.83
CA GLY A 109 -9.30 -6.25 -19.79
C GLY A 109 -8.32 -6.44 -20.95
N ALA A 110 -7.32 -7.31 -20.78
CA ALA A 110 -6.36 -7.69 -21.80
C ALA A 110 -5.93 -9.14 -21.63
N TRP A 111 -5.42 -9.77 -22.67
CA TRP A 111 -4.93 -11.14 -22.61
C TRP A 111 -3.65 -11.27 -23.43
N ALA A 112 -2.84 -12.27 -23.09
CA ALA A 112 -1.70 -12.69 -23.92
C ALA A 112 -1.70 -14.22 -24.03
N PHE A 113 -1.36 -14.72 -25.21
CA PHE A 113 -1.36 -16.12 -25.57
C PHE A 113 -0.01 -16.52 -26.15
N ASP A 114 0.55 -17.63 -25.66
CA ASP A 114 1.76 -18.25 -26.19
C ASP A 114 1.52 -18.93 -27.53
N SER A 115 1.79 -18.18 -28.60
CA SER A 115 1.63 -18.66 -29.97
C SER A 115 2.76 -19.57 -30.44
N CYS A 116 3.76 -19.90 -29.61
CA CYS A 116 4.86 -20.82 -29.96
C CYS A 116 4.67 -22.23 -29.39
N GLY A 117 3.43 -22.64 -29.14
CA GLY A 117 3.10 -24.03 -28.83
C GLY A 117 3.17 -24.41 -27.35
N LYS A 118 3.39 -23.46 -26.43
CA LYS A 118 3.25 -23.72 -24.98
C LYS A 118 1.81 -23.56 -24.48
N SER A 119 0.89 -23.10 -25.34
CA SER A 119 -0.55 -22.97 -25.09
C SER A 119 -0.92 -22.22 -23.80
N LYS A 120 0.00 -21.42 -23.25
CA LYS A 120 -0.24 -20.62 -22.05
C LYS A 120 -1.04 -19.38 -22.41
N CYS A 121 -2.08 -19.13 -21.64
CA CYS A 121 -2.95 -17.98 -21.73
C CYS A 121 -2.88 -17.23 -20.41
N TRP A 122 -2.59 -15.94 -20.51
CA TRP A 122 -2.48 -15.07 -19.36
C TRP A 122 -3.54 -13.98 -19.47
N LEU A 123 -4.53 -14.06 -18.57
CA LEU A 123 -5.59 -13.08 -18.42
C LEU A 123 -5.08 -11.93 -17.58
N LYS A 124 -5.35 -10.70 -18.00
CA LYS A 124 -4.76 -9.51 -17.41
C LYS A 124 -5.82 -8.49 -17.04
N SER A 125 -5.64 -7.87 -15.90
CA SER A 125 -6.42 -6.69 -15.52
C SER A 125 -5.98 -5.47 -16.31
N GLY A 126 -6.92 -4.58 -16.61
CA GLY A 126 -6.65 -3.30 -17.26
C GLY A 126 -6.19 -3.43 -18.72
N SER A 127 -5.29 -2.54 -19.14
CA SER A 127 -4.80 -2.45 -20.53
C SER A 127 -3.27 -2.31 -20.63
N PRO A 128 -2.47 -3.33 -20.22
CA PRO A 128 -1.00 -3.26 -20.21
C PRO A 128 -0.43 -2.90 -21.59
N LYS A 129 0.66 -2.12 -21.63
CA LYS A 129 1.25 -1.65 -22.89
C LYS A 129 1.77 -2.83 -23.71
N ARG A 130 1.46 -2.83 -25.02
CA ARG A 130 1.91 -3.86 -25.97
C ARG A 130 3.39 -3.69 -26.28
N ASN A 131 4.19 -4.68 -25.93
CA ASN A 131 5.53 -4.87 -26.44
C ASN A 131 5.48 -5.64 -27.77
N ALA A 132 5.58 -4.90 -28.88
CA ALA A 132 5.52 -5.47 -30.23
C ALA A 132 6.78 -6.25 -30.64
N THR A 133 7.89 -6.17 -29.87
CA THR A 133 9.14 -6.86 -30.22
C THR A 133 9.11 -8.35 -29.87
N ILE A 134 8.15 -8.79 -29.04
CA ILE A 134 7.96 -10.20 -28.69
C ILE A 134 7.16 -10.89 -29.80
N SER A 135 7.87 -11.59 -30.68
CA SER A 135 7.30 -12.25 -31.86
C SER A 135 6.46 -13.50 -31.55
N CYS A 136 6.65 -14.06 -30.37
CA CYS A 136 6.10 -15.33 -29.87
C CYS A 136 4.87 -15.13 -28.96
N ARG A 137 4.12 -14.07 -29.21
CA ARG A 137 2.94 -13.75 -28.42
C ARG A 137 1.87 -13.10 -29.28
N GLN A 138 0.64 -13.51 -29.04
CA GLN A 138 -0.55 -12.81 -29.51
C GLN A 138 -1.30 -12.29 -28.29
N SER A 139 -1.78 -11.05 -28.36
CA SER A 139 -2.46 -10.40 -27.24
C SER A 139 -3.57 -9.49 -27.75
N GLY A 140 -4.45 -9.03 -26.88
CA GLY A 140 -5.51 -8.12 -27.27
C GLY A 140 -6.16 -7.45 -26.06
N LEU A 141 -6.83 -6.33 -26.32
CA LEU A 141 -7.71 -5.69 -25.34
C LEU A 141 -9.14 -6.19 -25.57
N ILE A 142 -9.87 -6.43 -24.49
CA ILE A 142 -11.28 -6.80 -24.55
C ILE A 142 -12.12 -5.54 -24.73
N LYS A 143 -12.88 -5.48 -25.83
CA LYS A 143 -14.03 -4.57 -25.96
C LYS A 143 -15.25 -5.29 -25.42
N ARG A 144 -16.14 -4.60 -24.70
CA ARG A 144 -17.47 -5.10 -24.33
C ARG A 144 -18.48 -4.06 -24.79
N SER A 145 -19.18 -4.34 -25.87
CA SER A 145 -20.21 -3.47 -26.43
C SER A 145 -21.38 -3.39 -25.44
N SER A 146 -21.61 -2.23 -24.82
CA SER A 146 -22.81 -2.02 -23.99
C SER A 146 -24.03 -1.80 -24.90
N SER A 147 -24.61 -2.88 -25.43
CA SER A 147 -25.91 -2.80 -26.10
C SER A 147 -27.01 -2.72 -25.04
N SER A 148 -27.41 -1.50 -24.71
CA SER A 148 -28.67 -1.21 -24.03
C SER A 148 -29.85 -1.68 -24.89
N SER A 149 -30.63 -2.64 -24.41
CA SER A 149 -31.97 -2.94 -24.94
C SER A 149 -32.96 -3.10 -23.79
N SER A 150 -33.88 -2.16 -23.71
CA SER A 150 -35.09 -2.23 -22.90
C SER A 150 -35.96 -3.40 -23.36
N GLY A 151 -36.44 -4.22 -22.42
CA GLY A 151 -37.37 -5.32 -22.73
C GLY A 151 -37.93 -5.95 -21.47
N SER A 152 -39.18 -5.64 -21.18
CA SER A 152 -39.94 -6.10 -20.01
C SER A 152 -40.31 -7.60 -20.06
N SER A 153 -40.50 -8.14 -18.86
CA SER A 153 -41.52 -9.15 -18.47
C SER A 153 -41.17 -10.64 -18.43
N SER A 154 -41.41 -11.19 -17.22
CA SER A 154 -42.13 -12.45 -16.90
C SER A 154 -41.35 -13.74 -16.58
N GLY A 155 -41.38 -14.11 -15.29
CA GLY A 155 -41.59 -15.46 -14.69
C GLY A 155 -40.65 -16.62 -15.09
N SER A 156 -40.25 -17.57 -14.24
CA SER A 156 -40.68 -17.99 -12.90
C SER A 156 -39.59 -18.88 -12.27
N SER A 157 -39.72 -19.03 -10.96
CA SER A 157 -38.91 -19.72 -9.94
C SER A 157 -38.45 -21.16 -10.17
N THR A 158 -37.29 -21.49 -9.57
CA THR A 158 -36.95 -22.61 -8.61
C THR A 158 -35.47 -23.00 -8.81
N GLY A 159 -34.59 -23.25 -7.83
CA GLY A 159 -34.57 -23.22 -6.38
C GLY A 159 -33.15 -23.64 -5.89
N SER A 160 -32.86 -23.37 -4.60
CA SER A 160 -31.80 -23.98 -3.76
C SER A 160 -30.36 -23.41 -3.73
N SER A 161 -30.16 -22.54 -2.73
CA SER A 161 -29.12 -22.54 -1.67
C SER A 161 -27.70 -23.07 -1.96
N THR A 162 -26.70 -22.18 -1.85
CA THR A 162 -25.81 -22.06 -0.66
C THR A 162 -24.85 -20.88 -0.79
N SER A 163 -24.63 -20.23 0.34
CA SER A 163 -23.85 -19.01 0.61
C SER A 163 -22.35 -19.12 0.29
N GLY A 164 -21.76 -18.06 -0.28
CA GLY A 164 -20.30 -17.95 -0.44
C GLY A 164 -19.85 -16.68 -1.16
N PHE A 165 -19.51 -15.66 -0.37
CA PHE A 165 -18.96 -14.34 -0.70
C PHE A 165 -18.26 -14.16 -2.06
N THR A 166 -18.87 -13.33 -2.90
CA THR A 166 -18.25 -12.62 -4.03
C THR A 166 -17.30 -11.52 -3.54
N SER A 167 -16.11 -11.41 -4.15
CA SER A 167 -15.34 -10.16 -4.23
C SER A 167 -14.37 -10.20 -5.40
N GLY A 168 -14.65 -9.38 -6.42
CA GLY A 168 -13.69 -8.98 -7.45
C GLY A 168 -12.92 -7.72 -7.04
N SER A 169 -11.90 -7.35 -7.81
CA SER A 169 -11.27 -6.03 -7.73
C SER A 169 -10.87 -5.52 -9.12
N THR A 170 -11.55 -4.45 -9.51
CA THR A 170 -11.28 -3.49 -10.58
C THR A 170 -10.29 -2.41 -10.09
N SER A 171 -9.40 -1.93 -10.95
CA SER A 171 -8.89 -0.55 -10.81
C SER A 171 -10.04 0.40 -11.15
N GLY A 172 -10.57 1.06 -10.14
CA GLY A 172 -11.67 2.01 -10.26
C GLY A 172 -11.24 3.37 -9.73
N ASN A 173 -11.81 4.41 -10.34
CA ASN A 173 -12.09 5.66 -9.65
C ASN A 173 -12.69 5.32 -8.27
N GLY A 174 -12.31 5.99 -7.19
CA GLY A 174 -12.73 5.69 -5.80
C GLY A 174 -14.22 5.90 -5.52
N GLY A 175 -15.10 5.24 -6.26
CA GLY A 175 -16.56 5.27 -6.16
C GLY A 175 -17.05 4.02 -5.44
N ASN A 176 -17.03 4.08 -4.10
CA ASN A 176 -17.81 3.27 -3.13
C ASN A 176 -17.24 3.37 -1.69
N GLY A 177 -16.35 4.34 -1.42
CA GLY A 177 -15.75 4.51 -0.09
C GLY A 177 -14.63 3.52 0.22
N VAL A 178 -13.86 3.09 -0.79
CA VAL A 178 -12.63 2.30 -0.62
C VAL A 178 -11.47 3.06 -1.24
N GLN A 179 -10.35 3.17 -0.50
CA GLN A 179 -9.15 3.85 -1.00
C GLN A 179 -8.51 3.11 -2.18
N THR A 180 -7.92 3.87 -3.11
CA THR A 180 -6.99 3.35 -4.11
C THR A 180 -5.67 2.90 -3.47
N SER A 181 -4.87 2.10 -4.19
CA SER A 181 -3.53 1.68 -3.72
C SER A 181 -2.63 2.87 -3.38
N CYS A 182 -2.67 3.94 -4.19
CA CYS A 182 -1.91 5.16 -3.93
C CYS A 182 -2.39 5.89 -2.66
N GLN A 183 -3.70 5.97 -2.42
CA GLN A 183 -4.26 6.58 -1.20
C GLN A 183 -3.92 5.79 0.06
N LYS A 184 -3.98 4.47 -0.02
CA LYS A 184 -3.52 3.59 1.05
C LYS A 184 -2.02 3.74 1.29
N GLU A 185 -1.21 3.79 0.24
CA GLU A 185 0.22 4.03 0.35
C GLU A 185 0.52 5.36 1.04
N MET A 186 -0.14 6.44 0.63
CA MET A 186 -0.01 7.73 1.30
C MET A 186 -0.40 7.65 2.78
N SER A 187 -1.43 6.88 3.14
CA SER A 187 -1.81 6.67 4.54
C SER A 187 -0.65 6.09 5.36
N PHE A 188 0.07 5.11 4.81
CA PHE A 188 1.24 4.51 5.48
C PHE A 188 2.41 5.48 5.59
N ARG A 189 2.71 6.21 4.51
CA ARG A 189 3.81 7.20 4.49
C ARG A 189 3.56 8.38 5.43
N ILE A 190 2.33 8.86 5.50
CA ILE A 190 1.91 9.91 6.44
C ILE A 190 2.17 9.46 7.87
N THR A 191 1.67 8.27 8.24
CA THR A 191 1.90 7.70 9.56
C THR A 191 3.39 7.48 9.81
N SER A 192 4.16 7.01 8.83
CA SER A 192 5.61 6.85 8.96
C SER A 192 6.35 8.15 9.25
N ILE A 193 5.90 9.29 8.73
CA ILE A 193 6.49 10.59 9.08
C ILE A 193 6.23 10.88 10.55
N TYR A 194 5.01 10.66 11.02
CA TYR A 194 4.71 10.86 12.43
C TYR A 194 5.43 9.85 13.34
N GLU A 195 5.69 8.65 12.83
CA GLU A 195 6.43 7.60 13.55
C GLU A 195 7.95 7.73 13.45
N ASN A 196 8.51 8.35 12.44
CA ASN A 196 9.95 8.20 12.16
C ASN A 196 10.58 9.46 11.53
N SER A 197 9.82 10.55 11.40
CA SER A 197 10.21 11.76 10.68
C SER A 197 10.66 11.52 9.24
N THR A 198 10.21 10.41 8.62
CA THR A 198 10.49 10.06 7.23
C THR A 198 9.29 9.39 6.57
N PRO A 199 9.01 9.70 5.28
CA PRO A 199 7.98 8.99 4.52
C PRO A 199 8.34 7.54 4.21
N ASP A 200 9.58 7.12 4.41
CA ASP A 200 10.03 5.77 4.13
C ASP A 200 9.63 4.80 5.24
N LEU A 201 8.99 3.70 4.87
CA LEU A 201 8.59 2.68 5.82
C LEU A 201 9.81 1.98 6.41
N GLN A 202 9.90 1.95 7.73
CA GLN A 202 11.05 1.43 8.48
C GLN A 202 11.02 -0.09 8.68
N TYR A 203 10.98 -0.87 7.59
CA TYR A 203 10.95 -2.35 7.63
C TYR A 203 12.04 -2.98 8.51
N CYS A 204 13.24 -2.38 8.50
CA CYS A 204 14.39 -2.88 9.24
C CYS A 204 14.51 -2.35 10.67
N PHE A 205 13.55 -1.54 11.15
CA PHE A 205 13.57 -1.09 12.53
C PHE A 205 13.50 -2.30 13.48
N CYS A 206 14.38 -2.34 14.47
CA CYS A 206 14.31 -3.29 15.58
C CYS A 206 15.08 -2.74 16.77
N SER A 207 14.41 -2.67 17.92
CA SER A 207 15.01 -2.15 19.15
C SER A 207 14.35 -2.79 20.36
N TRP A 208 15.17 -3.28 21.29
CA TRP A 208 14.71 -3.51 22.65
C TRP A 208 14.88 -2.23 23.44
N GLN A 209 13.79 -1.69 23.96
CA GLN A 209 13.79 -0.53 24.83
C GLN A 209 13.18 -0.96 26.16
N ASN A 210 13.65 -0.42 27.28
CA ASN A 210 13.02 -0.67 28.57
C ASN A 210 11.73 0.17 28.74
N ASP A 211 10.94 0.27 27.68
CA ASP A 211 9.69 1.03 27.59
C ASP A 211 8.46 0.17 27.94
N LYS A 212 8.72 -1.01 28.50
CA LYS A 212 7.75 -2.03 28.93
C LYS A 212 7.09 -2.80 27.78
N HIS A 213 7.43 -2.62 26.50
CA HIS A 213 6.79 -3.36 25.39
C HIS A 213 7.61 -4.55 24.86
N GLY A 214 8.72 -4.89 25.51
CA GLY A 214 9.66 -5.88 25.00
C GLY A 214 10.42 -5.33 23.80
N ILE A 215 10.62 -6.16 22.77
CA ILE A 215 11.28 -5.72 21.53
C ILE A 215 10.22 -5.15 20.61
N THR A 216 10.49 -3.97 20.04
CA THR A 216 9.70 -3.40 18.94
C THR A 216 10.43 -3.54 17.61
N ALA A 217 9.75 -3.96 16.54
CA ALA A 217 10.34 -4.13 15.22
C ALA A 217 9.37 -3.89 14.05
N GLY A 218 9.92 -3.67 12.86
CA GLY A 218 9.16 -3.45 11.62
C GLY A 218 8.55 -2.05 11.52
N PHE A 219 8.00 -1.75 10.34
CA PHE A 219 7.42 -0.42 10.10
C PHE A 219 6.13 -0.10 10.88
N PRO A 220 5.27 -1.05 11.29
CA PRO A 220 4.15 -0.74 12.18
C PRO A 220 4.54 -0.76 13.67
N GLY A 221 5.78 -1.15 14.00
CA GLY A 221 6.25 -1.25 15.37
C GLY A 221 5.67 -2.46 16.13
N PHE A 222 5.72 -3.65 15.53
CA PHE A 222 5.34 -4.92 16.19
C PHE A 222 6.08 -5.10 17.51
N THR A 223 5.39 -5.53 18.55
CA THR A 223 5.97 -5.75 19.88
C THR A 223 5.91 -7.22 20.31
N THR A 224 6.99 -7.70 20.93
CA THR A 224 7.02 -9.07 21.47
C THR A 224 6.11 -9.24 22.67
N ARG A 225 5.87 -8.19 23.45
CA ARG A 225 4.97 -8.24 24.61
C ARG A 225 3.52 -8.31 24.20
N ASP A 226 3.08 -7.42 23.30
CA ASP A 226 1.66 -7.29 22.95
C ASP A 226 1.23 -8.44 22.03
N GLY A 227 2.20 -9.07 21.34
CA GLY A 227 2.04 -10.36 20.69
C GLY A 227 1.79 -10.30 19.19
N ASP A 228 1.66 -9.10 18.63
CA ASP A 228 1.60 -8.88 17.18
C ASP A 228 2.90 -9.27 16.48
N ALA A 229 4.06 -9.13 17.13
CA ALA A 229 5.32 -9.68 16.60
C ALA A 229 5.30 -11.22 16.51
N LEU A 230 4.70 -11.89 17.50
CA LEU A 230 4.53 -13.35 17.48
C LEU A 230 3.59 -13.77 16.34
N GLU A 231 2.44 -13.14 16.25
CA GLU A 231 1.42 -13.45 15.23
C GLU A 231 1.96 -13.22 13.81
N PHE A 232 2.69 -12.13 13.61
CA PHE A 232 3.40 -11.86 12.35
C PHE A 232 4.43 -12.94 12.02
N LEU A 233 5.34 -13.27 12.96
CA LEU A 233 6.42 -14.23 12.71
C LEU A 233 5.91 -15.66 12.51
N GLU A 234 4.86 -16.07 13.23
CA GLU A 234 4.20 -17.36 13.00
C GLU A 234 3.58 -17.45 11.62
N LYS A 235 2.90 -16.38 11.16
CA LYS A 235 2.38 -16.31 9.80
C LYS A 235 3.51 -16.32 8.77
N TYR A 236 4.57 -15.53 8.96
CA TYR A 236 5.70 -15.48 8.04
C TYR A 236 6.37 -16.85 7.88
N GLN A 237 6.63 -17.55 9.00
CA GLN A 237 7.23 -18.89 8.97
C GLN A 237 6.29 -19.92 8.34
N LYS A 238 4.98 -19.84 8.58
CA LYS A 238 4.00 -20.72 7.93
C LYS A 238 4.02 -20.57 6.41
N ASP A 239 4.16 -19.35 5.91
CA ASP A 239 4.09 -19.06 4.47
C ASP A 239 5.43 -19.26 3.74
N ASN A 240 6.57 -19.20 4.46
CA ASN A 240 7.91 -19.20 3.86
C ASN A 240 8.83 -20.35 4.33
N GLY A 241 8.38 -21.17 5.28
CA GLY A 241 9.19 -22.20 5.90
C GLY A 241 10.29 -21.63 6.82
N ASP A 242 11.36 -22.39 6.99
CA ASP A 242 12.45 -22.04 7.88
C ASP A 242 13.16 -20.74 7.49
N ASN A 243 13.47 -19.93 8.51
CA ASN A 243 14.03 -18.59 8.35
C ASN A 243 14.88 -18.21 9.57
N SER A 244 15.39 -16.97 9.61
CA SER A 244 16.29 -16.51 10.67
C SER A 244 15.67 -16.55 12.08
N PHE A 245 14.35 -16.68 12.21
CA PHE A 245 13.65 -16.80 13.49
C PHE A 245 13.34 -18.24 13.92
N THR A 246 13.59 -19.27 13.07
CA THR A 246 13.19 -20.66 13.36
C THR A 246 13.63 -21.13 14.76
N SER A 247 14.88 -20.87 15.14
CA SER A 247 15.41 -21.25 16.46
C SER A 247 14.96 -20.33 17.61
N LEU A 248 14.45 -19.14 17.28
CA LEU A 248 14.00 -18.14 18.25
C LEU A 248 12.51 -18.25 18.57
N MET A 249 11.71 -18.96 17.76
CA MET A 249 10.25 -18.98 17.93
C MET A 249 9.78 -19.47 19.30
N GLY A 250 10.51 -20.38 19.95
CA GLY A 250 10.22 -20.77 21.34
C GLY A 250 10.30 -19.58 22.30
N ALA A 251 11.34 -18.75 22.16
CA ALA A 251 11.50 -17.54 22.96
C ALA A 251 10.50 -16.45 22.58
N VAL A 252 10.17 -16.30 21.29
CA VAL A 252 9.15 -15.33 20.82
C VAL A 252 7.79 -15.66 21.45
N ARG A 253 7.38 -16.94 21.46
CA ARG A 253 6.14 -17.37 22.14
C ARG A 253 6.15 -17.07 23.63
N ALA A 254 7.26 -17.36 24.30
CA ALA A 254 7.41 -17.12 25.74
C ALA A 254 7.46 -15.64 26.11
N ALA A 255 7.78 -14.75 25.16
CA ALA A 255 7.87 -13.31 25.42
C ALA A 255 6.50 -12.61 25.46
N LYS A 256 5.45 -13.19 24.88
CA LYS A 256 4.09 -12.61 24.91
C LYS A 256 3.63 -12.37 26.36
N GLY A 257 3.18 -11.15 26.64
CA GLY A 257 2.79 -10.69 27.97
C GLY A 257 3.95 -10.29 28.89
N THR A 258 5.21 -10.42 28.45
CA THR A 258 6.41 -10.09 29.25
C THR A 258 7.22 -8.95 28.62
N ASN A 259 8.04 -8.25 29.41
CA ASN A 259 8.97 -7.23 28.91
C ASN A 259 10.37 -7.80 28.61
N ASN A 260 10.45 -9.10 28.31
CA ASN A 260 11.73 -9.78 28.19
C ASN A 260 12.44 -9.43 26.87
N ASN A 261 13.75 -9.25 26.94
CA ASN A 261 14.59 -9.24 25.75
C ASN A 261 14.77 -10.68 25.24
N ILE A 262 14.89 -10.83 23.92
CA ILE A 262 15.20 -12.10 23.26
C ILE A 262 16.56 -11.94 22.58
N ASN A 263 17.58 -12.62 23.11
CA ASN A 263 18.92 -12.57 22.54
C ASN A 263 18.90 -13.02 21.07
N GLY A 264 19.54 -12.26 20.18
CA GLY A 264 19.59 -12.54 18.75
C GLY A 264 18.37 -12.13 17.94
N TYR A 265 17.27 -11.68 18.55
CA TYR A 265 16.05 -11.31 17.82
C TYR A 265 16.28 -10.21 16.79
N CYS A 266 16.88 -9.07 17.17
CA CYS A 266 17.15 -8.00 16.20
C CYS A 266 18.22 -8.37 15.17
N ASN A 267 19.08 -9.36 15.46
CA ASN A 267 20.01 -9.89 14.47
C ASN A 267 19.28 -10.76 13.44
N ALA A 268 18.29 -11.56 13.87
CA ALA A 268 17.40 -12.28 12.96
C ALA A 268 16.54 -11.32 12.13
N TRP A 269 15.99 -10.28 12.75
CA TRP A 269 15.21 -9.24 12.06
C TRP A 269 16.03 -8.56 10.96
N LYS A 270 17.25 -8.12 11.27
CA LYS A 270 18.16 -7.50 10.30
C LYS A 270 18.53 -8.41 9.12
N LYS A 271 18.47 -9.74 9.28
CA LYS A 271 18.71 -10.68 8.18
C LYS A 271 17.51 -10.83 7.26
N GLU A 272 16.29 -10.80 7.79
CA GLU A 272 15.06 -10.97 7.00
C GLU A 272 14.54 -9.66 6.40
N CYS A 273 14.66 -8.53 7.11
CA CYS A 273 14.08 -7.25 6.71
C CYS A 273 14.50 -6.67 5.35
N PRO A 274 15.70 -6.94 4.78
CA PRO A 274 15.99 -6.48 3.42
C PRO A 274 15.26 -7.28 2.34
N LEU A 275 14.77 -8.49 2.65
CA LEU A 275 14.17 -9.41 1.69
C LEU A 275 12.76 -8.97 1.30
N ASP A 276 12.46 -8.96 0.00
CA ASP A 276 11.13 -8.56 -0.51
C ASP A 276 10.00 -9.41 0.06
N ARG A 277 10.25 -10.72 0.29
CA ARG A 277 9.26 -11.61 0.91
C ARG A 277 8.90 -11.19 2.34
N PHE A 278 9.87 -10.67 3.11
CA PHE A 278 9.63 -10.22 4.48
C PHE A 278 8.93 -8.87 4.49
N LYS A 279 9.37 -7.92 3.65
CA LYS A 279 8.68 -6.63 3.47
C LYS A 279 7.23 -6.80 3.05
N ARG A 280 6.96 -7.67 2.06
CA ARG A 280 5.58 -8.02 1.65
C ARG A 280 4.78 -8.67 2.78
N ALA A 281 5.41 -9.53 3.58
CA ALA A 281 4.74 -10.12 4.73
C ALA A 281 4.37 -9.07 5.78
N GLU A 282 5.25 -8.11 6.08
CA GLU A 282 4.96 -7.00 7.00
C GLU A 282 3.76 -6.19 6.48
N VAL A 283 3.78 -5.80 5.22
CA VAL A 283 2.68 -5.05 4.60
C VAL A 283 1.38 -5.85 4.64
N ALA A 284 1.40 -7.13 4.26
CA ALA A 284 0.19 -7.96 4.23
C ALA A 284 -0.41 -8.13 5.62
N TYR A 285 0.43 -8.25 6.65
CA TYR A 285 -0.03 -8.28 8.03
C TYR A 285 -0.65 -6.94 8.44
N VAL A 286 0.01 -5.82 8.10
CA VAL A 286 -0.50 -4.48 8.39
C VAL A 286 -1.83 -4.20 7.69
N ASP A 287 -1.94 -4.64 6.44
CA ASP A 287 -3.13 -4.47 5.63
C ASP A 287 -4.35 -5.14 6.27
N VAL A 288 -4.19 -6.36 6.79
CA VAL A 288 -5.29 -7.08 7.42
C VAL A 288 -5.59 -6.54 8.81
N ASN A 289 -4.56 -6.45 9.66
CA ASN A 289 -4.76 -6.31 11.10
C ASN A 289 -4.87 -4.85 11.58
N TYR A 290 -4.26 -3.89 10.88
CA TYR A 290 -4.30 -2.49 11.27
C TYR A 290 -5.13 -1.67 10.29
N TYR A 291 -4.82 -1.76 9.00
CA TYR A 291 -5.56 -1.05 7.98
C TYR A 291 -6.99 -1.60 7.86
N GLY A 292 -7.16 -2.90 7.63
CA GLY A 292 -8.47 -3.55 7.52
C GLY A 292 -9.36 -3.33 8.74
N ASN A 293 -8.80 -3.40 9.95
CA ASN A 293 -9.53 -3.05 11.17
C ASN A 293 -10.00 -1.59 11.15
N SER A 294 -9.10 -0.64 10.89
CA SER A 294 -9.45 0.79 10.84
C SER A 294 -10.52 1.11 9.79
N GLN A 295 -10.47 0.44 8.63
CA GLN A 295 -11.47 0.61 7.57
C GLN A 295 -12.82 -0.02 7.94
N THR A 296 -12.80 -1.12 8.70
CA THR A 296 -14.02 -1.74 9.25
C THR A 296 -14.72 -0.77 10.20
N VAL A 297 -13.97 -0.13 11.10
CA VAL A 297 -14.54 0.89 11.99
C VAL A 297 -15.03 2.09 11.18
N ALA A 298 -14.26 2.60 10.22
CA ALA A 298 -14.66 3.72 9.36
C ALA A 298 -16.02 3.47 8.69
N LYS A 299 -16.23 2.26 8.15
CA LYS A 299 -17.49 1.83 7.52
C LYS A 299 -18.67 1.85 8.48
N GLN A 300 -18.49 1.45 9.74
CA GLN A 300 -19.56 1.46 10.77
C GLN A 300 -20.12 2.87 11.02
N TYR A 301 -19.31 3.90 10.79
CA TYR A 301 -19.68 5.30 10.99
C TYR A 301 -20.03 6.04 9.69
N GLY A 302 -20.15 5.34 8.56
CA GLY A 302 -20.49 5.95 7.27
C GLY A 302 -19.35 6.78 6.65
N ILE A 303 -18.10 6.51 7.06
CA ILE A 303 -16.94 7.20 6.50
C ILE A 303 -16.63 6.63 5.13
N THR A 304 -16.72 7.49 4.12
CA THR A 304 -16.42 7.17 2.71
C THR A 304 -15.26 8.00 2.16
N SER A 305 -14.85 9.05 2.89
CA SER A 305 -13.71 9.90 2.54
C SER A 305 -12.38 9.16 2.69
N PRO A 306 -11.60 8.98 1.60
CA PRO A 306 -10.23 8.46 1.68
C PRO A 306 -9.36 9.21 2.69
N LEU A 307 -9.53 10.53 2.80
CA LEU A 307 -8.74 11.32 3.74
C LEU A 307 -9.08 10.99 5.20
N VAL A 308 -10.36 10.84 5.52
CA VAL A 308 -10.79 10.47 6.89
C VAL A 308 -10.46 9.00 7.18
N GLN A 309 -10.51 8.13 6.18
CA GLN A 309 -10.04 6.74 6.29
C GLN A 309 -8.55 6.63 6.64
N ALA A 310 -7.71 7.50 6.05
CA ALA A 310 -6.29 7.59 6.39
C ALA A 310 -6.08 8.04 7.85
N LEU A 311 -6.90 8.98 8.34
CA LEU A 311 -6.91 9.40 9.74
C LEU A 311 -7.32 8.26 10.69
N PHE A 312 -8.28 7.42 10.30
CA PHE A 312 -8.67 6.24 11.08
C PHE A 312 -7.52 5.24 11.18
N TYR A 313 -6.84 4.98 10.06
CA TYR A 313 -5.66 4.11 10.05
C TYR A 313 -4.57 4.63 11.00
N ASP A 314 -4.21 5.90 10.89
CA ASP A 314 -3.21 6.52 11.76
C ASP A 314 -3.61 6.50 13.25
N THR A 315 -4.90 6.63 13.54
CA THR A 315 -5.43 6.50 14.91
C THR A 315 -5.35 5.07 15.41
N ASN A 316 -5.63 4.08 14.57
CA ASN A 316 -5.49 2.67 14.95
C ASN A 316 -4.04 2.29 15.22
N ILE A 317 -3.09 2.81 14.41
CA ILE A 317 -1.66 2.56 14.61
C ILE A 317 -1.19 3.10 15.98
N MET A 318 -1.66 4.27 16.37
CA MET A 318 -1.20 4.92 17.60
C MET A 318 -1.95 4.50 18.87
N GLN A 319 -3.27 4.40 18.79
CA GLN A 319 -4.13 4.16 19.94
C GLN A 319 -4.70 2.74 19.99
N GLY A 320 -4.56 1.95 18.92
CA GLY A 320 -5.22 0.66 18.79
C GLY A 320 -6.74 0.77 18.72
N ASP A 321 -7.40 -0.34 19.00
CA ASP A 321 -8.86 -0.46 18.98
C ASP A 321 -9.35 -1.54 19.97
N GLY A 322 -8.99 -1.37 21.25
CA GLY A 322 -9.22 -2.35 22.32
C GLY A 322 -10.55 -2.22 23.05
N GLY A 323 -11.46 -1.34 22.61
CA GLY A 323 -12.78 -1.11 23.22
C GLY A 323 -12.80 -0.11 24.39
N SER A 324 -11.73 0.66 24.57
CA SER A 324 -11.63 1.77 25.53
C SER A 324 -12.29 3.05 25.03
N THR A 325 -12.39 4.08 25.88
CA THR A 325 -12.84 5.42 25.47
C THR A 325 -11.74 6.27 24.82
N TYR A 326 -10.50 5.78 24.77
CA TYR A 326 -9.30 6.49 24.35
C TYR A 326 -8.71 5.96 23.03
N ASP A 327 -9.29 4.89 22.48
CA ASP A 327 -8.87 4.27 21.22
C ASP A 327 -9.73 4.68 20.03
N LEU A 328 -9.46 4.09 18.86
CA LEU A 328 -10.16 4.41 17.61
C LEU A 328 -11.69 4.35 17.76
N SER A 329 -12.24 3.21 18.21
CA SER A 329 -13.69 3.04 18.39
C SER A 329 -14.25 3.98 19.45
N GLY A 330 -13.53 4.20 20.55
CA GLY A 330 -13.92 5.14 21.60
C GLY A 330 -14.07 6.58 21.09
N ILE A 331 -13.07 7.05 20.33
CA ILE A 331 -13.08 8.38 19.72
C ILE A 331 -14.20 8.49 18.69
N ALA A 332 -14.38 7.50 17.81
CA ALA A 332 -15.43 7.49 16.80
C ALA A 332 -16.84 7.51 17.42
N LYS A 333 -17.05 6.71 18.47
CA LYS A 333 -18.31 6.67 19.23
C LYS A 333 -18.66 8.03 19.84
N TRP A 334 -17.68 8.69 20.46
CA TRP A 334 -17.88 10.03 20.99
C TRP A 334 -18.24 11.02 19.88
N THR A 335 -17.53 11.01 18.76
CA THR A 335 -17.81 11.92 17.63
C THR A 335 -19.24 11.74 17.11
N LYS A 336 -19.69 10.50 16.94
CA LYS A 336 -21.08 10.20 16.58
C LYS A 336 -22.09 10.75 17.58
N GLN A 337 -21.82 10.69 18.88
CA GLN A 337 -22.71 11.26 19.90
C GLN A 337 -22.81 12.78 19.80
N GLN A 338 -21.76 13.46 19.32
CA GLN A 338 -21.74 14.92 19.21
C GLN A 338 -22.41 15.46 17.94
N MET A 339 -22.35 14.72 16.82
CA MET A 339 -22.82 15.24 15.53
C MET A 339 -23.47 14.23 14.59
N GLY A 340 -23.75 13.01 15.06
CA GLY A 340 -24.27 11.94 14.22
C GLY A 340 -23.22 11.33 13.28
N THR A 341 -23.67 10.59 12.27
CA THR A 341 -22.83 10.08 11.18
C THR A 341 -22.87 11.05 9.99
N PRO A 342 -21.76 11.25 9.27
CA PRO A 342 -21.75 12.13 8.10
C PRO A 342 -22.52 11.50 6.93
N ASP A 343 -23.06 12.34 6.06
CA ASP A 343 -23.51 11.94 4.72
C ASP A 343 -22.31 11.80 3.77
N SER A 344 -22.56 11.41 2.51
CA SER A 344 -21.50 11.18 1.53
C SER A 344 -20.85 12.44 0.95
N SER A 345 -21.31 13.65 1.32
CA SER A 345 -20.71 14.88 0.82
C SER A 345 -19.32 15.11 1.44
N SER A 346 -18.40 15.64 0.65
CA SER A 346 -17.05 15.98 1.11
C SER A 346 -17.08 16.91 2.34
N ALA A 347 -18.00 17.88 2.38
CA ALA A 347 -18.14 18.80 3.50
C ALA A 347 -18.53 18.08 4.80
N SER A 348 -19.51 17.19 4.76
CA SER A 348 -19.97 16.41 5.93
C SER A 348 -18.87 15.46 6.43
N GLN A 349 -18.21 14.75 5.51
CA GLN A 349 -17.09 13.86 5.84
C GLN A 349 -15.93 14.61 6.50
N LEU A 350 -15.50 15.75 5.95
CA LEU A 350 -14.41 16.55 6.51
C LEU A 350 -14.77 17.18 7.85
N ALA A 351 -16.01 17.66 8.02
CA ALA A 351 -16.49 18.20 9.29
C ALA A 351 -16.46 17.12 10.39
N TRP A 352 -16.86 15.90 10.06
CA TRP A 352 -16.80 14.77 10.98
C TRP A 352 -15.36 14.41 11.35
N GLY A 353 -14.46 14.33 10.36
CA GLY A 353 -13.02 14.10 10.60
C GLY A 353 -12.39 15.17 11.51
N LYS A 354 -12.77 16.43 11.38
CA LYS A 354 -12.31 17.53 12.25
C LYS A 354 -12.79 17.35 13.69
N LYS A 355 -14.08 17.01 13.88
CA LYS A 355 -14.63 16.74 15.22
C LYS A 355 -14.00 15.51 15.87
N PHE A 356 -13.68 14.50 15.07
CA PHE A 356 -12.90 13.33 15.52
C PHE A 356 -11.51 13.73 16.01
N LEU A 357 -10.81 14.61 15.27
CA LEU A 357 -9.51 15.12 15.71
C LEU A 357 -9.57 15.94 17.00
N ASP A 358 -10.63 16.72 17.22
CA ASP A 358 -10.79 17.44 18.48
C ASP A 358 -10.81 16.47 19.67
N ARG A 359 -11.53 15.35 19.52
CA ARG A 359 -11.54 14.31 20.54
C ARG A 359 -10.21 13.59 20.66
N ARG A 360 -9.54 13.30 19.55
CA ARG A 360 -8.21 12.66 19.55
C ARG A 360 -7.16 13.56 20.23
N SER A 361 -7.23 14.87 20.01
CA SER A 361 -6.39 15.86 20.69
C SER A 361 -6.64 15.90 22.20
N TRP A 362 -7.90 15.82 22.62
CA TRP A 362 -8.26 15.67 24.04
C TRP A 362 -7.72 14.36 24.62
N VAL A 363 -7.82 13.24 23.88
CA VAL A 363 -7.28 11.94 24.32
C VAL A 363 -5.78 12.03 24.60
N PHE A 364 -5.01 12.72 23.75
CA PHE A 364 -3.57 12.92 23.95
C PHE A 364 -3.22 13.65 25.25
N GLN A 365 -4.14 14.46 25.77
CA GLN A 365 -3.95 15.23 27.01
C GLN A 365 -4.54 14.57 28.26
N ASN A 366 -5.42 13.56 28.08
CA ASN A 366 -6.28 13.05 29.17
C ASN A 366 -6.28 11.52 29.26
N SER A 367 -5.45 10.82 28.49
CA SER A 367 -5.32 9.37 28.60
C SER A 367 -4.74 9.01 29.97
N PRO A 368 -5.35 8.07 30.72
CA PRO A 368 -4.86 7.69 32.05
C PRO A 368 -3.47 7.03 32.01
N GLU A 369 -3.09 6.49 30.85
CA GLU A 369 -1.77 5.90 30.63
C GLU A 369 -0.69 6.97 30.37
N GLY A 370 -1.08 8.22 30.06
CA GLY A 370 -0.19 9.32 29.68
C GLY A 370 0.67 9.04 28.44
N GLY A 371 1.62 9.92 28.15
CA GLY A 371 2.69 9.70 27.16
C GLY A 371 2.37 10.15 25.74
N TRP A 372 1.25 10.86 25.53
CA TRP A 372 0.84 11.37 24.22
C TRP A 372 0.78 12.90 24.14
N GLU A 373 1.11 13.58 25.23
CA GLU A 373 1.00 15.03 25.36
C GLU A 373 1.86 15.74 24.31
N ASP A 374 3.06 15.22 24.06
CA ASP A 374 4.02 15.75 23.08
C ASP A 374 3.69 15.38 21.62
N CYS A 375 2.67 14.54 21.39
CA CYS A 375 2.30 14.07 20.05
C CYS A 375 1.36 15.03 19.31
N GLN A 376 1.11 16.25 19.84
CA GLN A 376 0.18 17.20 19.22
C GLN A 376 0.61 17.67 17.82
N TYR A 377 1.89 17.57 17.45
CA TYR A 377 2.35 17.83 16.08
C TYR A 377 1.57 16.98 15.05
N ARG A 378 1.24 15.73 15.38
CA ARG A 378 0.45 14.82 14.54
C ARG A 378 -0.98 15.33 14.35
N ILE A 379 -1.61 15.82 15.42
CA ILE A 379 -2.95 16.43 15.36
C ILE A 379 -2.91 17.68 14.49
N ASN A 380 -1.89 18.52 14.66
CA ASN A 380 -1.73 19.75 13.90
C ASN A 380 -1.55 19.45 12.40
N SER A 381 -0.78 18.43 12.06
CA SER A 381 -0.63 17.98 10.68
C SER A 381 -1.96 17.49 10.10
N TRP A 382 -2.70 16.61 10.79
CA TRP A 382 -4.02 16.18 10.31
C TRP A 382 -5.03 17.32 10.16
N LYS A 383 -5.02 18.31 11.08
CA LYS A 383 -5.82 19.53 10.95
C LYS A 383 -5.42 20.31 9.70
N TYR A 384 -4.13 20.45 9.43
CA TYR A 384 -3.63 21.08 8.20
C TYR A 384 -4.13 20.33 6.95
N ILE A 385 -4.04 18.99 6.93
CA ILE A 385 -4.46 18.19 5.77
C ILE A 385 -5.98 18.34 5.52
N LEU A 386 -6.81 18.22 6.56
CA LEU A 386 -8.28 18.34 6.48
C LEU A 386 -8.77 19.74 6.13
N ASN A 387 -7.96 20.78 6.35
CA ASN A 387 -8.30 22.16 6.00
C ASN A 387 -7.88 22.53 4.57
N ASN A 388 -6.88 21.84 4.00
CA ASN A 388 -6.29 22.20 2.72
C ASN A 388 -6.57 21.20 1.59
N ASN A 389 -7.10 20.01 1.88
CA ASN A 389 -7.34 18.97 0.86
C ASN A 389 -8.82 18.63 0.72
N ASP A 390 -9.17 18.16 -0.47
CA ASP A 390 -10.47 17.54 -0.75
C ASP A 390 -10.58 16.18 -0.04
N ALA A 391 -11.79 15.83 0.42
CA ALA A 391 -12.09 14.57 1.09
C ALA A 391 -11.68 13.33 0.27
N SER A 392 -11.72 13.44 -1.06
CA SER A 392 -11.33 12.38 -1.99
C SER A 392 -9.84 12.07 -1.98
N MET A 393 -8.98 12.84 -1.29
CA MET A 393 -7.52 12.70 -1.34
C MET A 393 -7.02 12.52 -2.80
N PRO A 394 -7.37 13.46 -3.70
CA PRO A 394 -7.22 13.24 -5.13
C PRO A 394 -5.74 13.37 -5.55
N GLY A 395 -5.29 12.45 -6.40
CA GLY A 395 -3.97 12.50 -7.05
C GLY A 395 -2.93 11.53 -6.48
N THR A 396 -1.67 11.74 -6.86
CA THR A 396 -0.51 10.95 -6.44
C THR A 396 0.29 11.60 -5.30
N SER A 397 -0.24 12.67 -4.71
CA SER A 397 0.46 13.44 -3.68
C SER A 397 -0.47 14.17 -2.73
N THR A 398 -0.02 14.41 -1.50
CA THR A 398 -0.70 15.26 -0.52
C THR A 398 0.28 16.14 0.25
N LYS A 399 -0.18 17.32 0.67
CA LYS A 399 0.60 18.21 1.54
C LYS A 399 0.25 17.96 3.00
N ILE A 400 1.27 17.83 3.83
CA ILE A 400 1.15 17.65 5.28
C ILE A 400 2.08 18.63 6.02
N LEU A 401 1.97 18.69 7.34
CA LEU A 401 3.05 19.21 8.18
C LEU A 401 3.91 18.05 8.68
N GLU A 402 5.23 18.16 8.54
CA GLU A 402 6.16 17.23 9.18
C GLU A 402 6.20 17.47 10.71
N ASN A 403 6.96 16.66 11.44
CA ASN A 403 6.93 16.68 12.92
C ASN A 403 7.45 18.02 13.48
N GLY A 404 8.36 18.69 12.77
CA GLY A 404 8.80 20.05 13.08
C GLY A 404 7.79 21.16 12.72
N GLY A 405 6.63 20.81 12.18
CA GLY A 405 5.58 21.75 11.78
C GLY A 405 5.79 22.42 10.42
N GLN A 406 6.83 22.03 9.67
CA GLN A 406 7.07 22.56 8.33
C GLN A 406 6.20 21.84 7.28
N PRO A 407 5.64 22.55 6.29
CA PRO A 407 4.92 21.92 5.19
C PRO A 407 5.83 21.01 4.36
N MET A 408 5.36 19.80 4.05
CA MET A 408 6.01 18.88 3.10
C MET A 408 5.00 18.25 2.16
N THR A 409 5.47 17.76 1.01
CA THR A 409 4.64 17.02 0.04
C THR A 409 5.05 15.56 0.03
N ILE A 410 4.09 14.68 0.29
CA ILE A 410 4.26 13.23 0.18
C ILE A 410 3.72 12.81 -1.19
N ARG A 411 4.38 11.83 -1.81
CA ARG A 411 3.92 11.21 -3.05
C ARG A 411 3.82 9.70 -2.87
N CYS A 412 2.83 9.08 -3.49
CA CYS A 412 2.85 7.64 -3.67
C CYS A 412 3.83 7.30 -4.80
N THR A 413 4.55 6.19 -4.68
CA THR A 413 5.47 5.75 -5.74
C THR A 413 4.78 4.89 -6.78
N GLY A 414 3.56 4.40 -6.50
CA GLY A 414 2.83 3.53 -7.42
C GLY A 414 3.33 2.09 -7.41
N ASP A 415 4.39 1.81 -6.65
CA ASP A 415 4.88 0.46 -6.33
C ASP A 415 3.87 -0.30 -5.47
N GLY A 416 2.91 0.44 -4.89
CA GLY A 416 1.65 -0.07 -4.38
C GLY A 416 1.84 -1.24 -3.44
N PHE A 417 2.80 -1.20 -2.52
CA PHE A 417 3.00 -2.16 -1.42
C PHE A 417 2.38 -3.55 -1.64
N ASN A 418 2.70 -4.23 -2.74
CA ASN A 418 2.09 -5.51 -3.17
C ASN A 418 3.16 -6.57 -3.41
#